data_AF-V5I6I6-F1
#
_entry.id   AF-V5I6I6-F1
#
_cell.length_a   1.000
_cell.length_b   1.000
_cell.length_c   1.000
_cell.angle_alpha   90.00
_cell.angle_beta   90.00
_cell.angle_gamma   90.00
#
_symmetry.space_group_name_H-M   'P 1'
#
loop_
_entity.id
_entity.type
_entity.pdbx_description
1 polymer ?
#
loop_
_entity_poly.entity_id
_entity_poly.type
_entity_poly.pdbx_seq_one_letter_code
_entity_poly.pdbx_strand_id
1 'polypeptide(L)'
;PLQIFLVTFLSYYLMGVYALAGIIFFVLFIPVQILLGKKTSKYRLKTAVRTDERVRLMNEIVSGIQVIKMYTWEKPFEQLAQYTRRLEIKQIRAASMVRAINASVSMFLNRIALYFAVLAYTLGGNVLQAYYVFVVTSFYNVLKQPLVFHIPQAISSLAEASVSVKRITDFLLVEETEVVPKTVNHDVKTVGIFFHIVSVRWNLTGEEVLSDVNFSAKKNELIAIVGPVGSGKSTLFQVILKELPITKG
;
A
#
# COMPACT_ATOMS: atom_id res chain seq x y z
N PRO A 1 -9.96 -19.08 -15.39
CA PRO A 1 -9.49 -20.43 -15.81
C PRO A 1 -10.55 -21.21 -16.60
N LEU A 2 -11.73 -21.43 -16.02
CA LEU A 2 -12.85 -22.14 -16.68
C LEU A 2 -13.24 -21.53 -18.04
N GLN A 3 -13.41 -20.20 -18.08
CA GLN A 3 -13.74 -19.47 -19.31
C GLN A 3 -12.67 -19.65 -20.40
N ILE A 4 -11.38 -19.64 -20.03
CA ILE A 4 -10.28 -19.83 -20.98
C ILE A 4 -10.36 -21.23 -21.58
N PHE A 5 -10.56 -22.25 -20.74
CA PHE A 5 -10.67 -23.64 -21.18
C PHE A 5 -11.85 -23.83 -22.13
N LEU A 6 -13.04 -23.36 -21.75
CA LEU A 6 -14.27 -23.52 -22.54
C LEU A 6 -14.18 -22.82 -23.90
N VAL A 7 -13.72 -21.57 -23.94
CA VAL A 7 -13.60 -20.83 -25.21
C VAL A 7 -12.49 -21.38 -26.08
N THR A 8 -11.39 -21.89 -25.49
CA THR A 8 -10.34 -22.60 -26.24
C THR A 8 -10.87 -23.89 -26.85
N PHE A 9 -11.63 -24.68 -26.09
CA PHE A 9 -12.27 -25.91 -26.57
C PHE A 9 -13.24 -25.63 -27.72
N LEU A 10 -14.12 -24.63 -27.59
CA LEU A 10 -15.04 -24.22 -28.65
C LEU A 10 -14.32 -23.70 -29.89
N SER A 11 -13.23 -22.95 -29.71
CA SER A 11 -12.41 -22.46 -30.83
C SER A 11 -11.71 -23.60 -31.57
N TYR A 12 -11.21 -24.60 -30.82
CA TYR A 12 -10.61 -25.81 -31.36
C TYR A 12 -11.63 -26.67 -32.11
N TYR A 13 -12.85 -26.81 -31.58
CA TYR A 13 -13.92 -27.53 -32.28
C TYR A 13 -14.27 -26.89 -33.64
N LEU A 14 -14.15 -25.55 -33.74
CA LEU A 14 -14.55 -24.80 -34.92
C LEU A 14 -13.47 -24.75 -36.03
N MET A 15 -12.22 -24.42 -35.68
CA MET A 15 -11.11 -24.28 -36.65
C MET A 15 -10.00 -25.30 -36.44
N GLY A 16 -10.21 -26.33 -35.63
CA GLY A 16 -9.19 -27.32 -35.31
C GLY A 16 -7.96 -26.72 -34.62
N VAL A 17 -6.81 -27.31 -34.90
CA VAL A 17 -5.50 -26.87 -34.36
C VAL A 17 -5.15 -25.43 -34.75
N TYR A 18 -5.70 -24.89 -35.83
CA TYR A 18 -5.36 -23.56 -36.34
C TYR A 18 -5.83 -22.42 -35.42
N ALA A 19 -6.94 -22.63 -34.68
CA ALA A 19 -7.40 -21.69 -33.64
C ALA A 19 -6.40 -21.53 -32.48
N LEU A 20 -5.48 -22.48 -32.29
CA LEU A 20 -4.48 -22.40 -31.23
C LEU A 20 -3.38 -21.37 -31.54
N ALA A 21 -3.14 -21.02 -32.81
CA ALA A 21 -2.10 -20.07 -33.19
C ALA A 21 -2.31 -18.68 -32.54
N GLY A 22 -3.54 -18.16 -32.60
CA GLY A 22 -3.89 -16.89 -31.94
C GLY A 22 -3.88 -16.97 -30.41
N ILE A 23 -4.21 -18.14 -29.85
CA ILE A 23 -4.17 -18.38 -28.39
C ILE A 23 -2.71 -18.43 -27.90
N ILE A 24 -1.83 -19.12 -28.62
CA ILE A 24 -0.39 -19.14 -28.36
C ILE A 24 0.17 -17.72 -28.41
N PHE A 25 -0.23 -16.92 -29.39
CA PHE A 25 0.16 -15.50 -29.45
C PHE A 25 -0.29 -14.73 -28.19
N PHE A 26 -1.53 -14.92 -27.71
CA PHE A 26 -1.95 -14.31 -26.44
C PHE A 26 -1.09 -14.76 -25.26
N VAL A 27 -0.78 -16.06 -25.15
CA VAL A 27 0.05 -16.61 -24.07
C VAL A 27 1.46 -16.04 -24.12
N LEU A 28 2.09 -15.98 -25.29
CA LEU A 28 3.41 -15.36 -25.50
C LEU A 28 3.42 -13.86 -25.16
N PHE A 29 2.26 -13.20 -25.20
CA PHE A 29 2.12 -11.80 -24.84
C PHE A 29 1.95 -11.56 -23.33
N ILE A 30 1.66 -12.59 -22.53
CA ILE A 30 1.49 -12.49 -21.07
C ILE A 30 2.75 -11.91 -20.38
N PRO A 31 3.99 -12.37 -20.66
CA PRO A 31 5.19 -11.79 -20.05
C PRO A 31 5.34 -10.30 -20.32
N VAL A 32 5.04 -9.85 -21.55
CA VAL A 32 5.07 -8.43 -21.92
C VAL A 32 4.05 -7.64 -21.10
N GLN A 33 2.84 -8.17 -20.92
CA GLN A 33 1.80 -7.56 -20.08
C GLN A 33 2.20 -7.50 -18.60
N ILE A 34 2.84 -8.55 -18.06
CA ILE A 34 3.36 -8.54 -16.68
C ILE A 34 4.43 -7.45 -16.53
N LEU A 35 5.35 -7.30 -17.49
CA LEU A 35 6.38 -6.25 -17.46
C LEU A 35 5.77 -4.84 -17.53
N LEU A 36 4.80 -4.62 -18.41
CA LEU A 36 4.06 -3.35 -18.51
C LEU A 36 3.25 -3.06 -17.24
N GLY A 37 2.63 -4.08 -16.64
CA GLY A 37 1.93 -4.01 -15.36
C GLY A 37 2.87 -3.63 -14.21
N LYS A 38 4.03 -4.27 -14.10
CA LYS A 38 5.08 -3.92 -13.13
C LYS A 38 5.54 -2.47 -13.30
N LYS A 39 5.76 -2.03 -14.54
CA LYS A 39 6.15 -0.64 -14.85
C LYS A 39 5.04 0.34 -14.45
N THR A 40 3.78 0.00 -14.70
CA THR A 40 2.60 0.78 -14.28
C THR A 40 2.57 0.92 -12.76
N SER A 41 2.70 -0.18 -12.01
CA SER A 41 2.73 -0.17 -10.55
C SER A 41 3.89 0.68 -10.01
N LYS A 42 5.09 0.54 -10.58
CA LYS A 42 6.28 1.35 -10.20
C LYS A 42 6.04 2.86 -10.36
N TYR A 43 5.46 3.31 -11.48
CA TYR A 43 5.17 4.74 -11.66
C TYR A 43 3.97 5.21 -10.84
N ARG A 44 2.99 4.33 -10.55
CA ARG A 44 1.88 4.64 -9.62
C ARG A 44 2.42 4.91 -8.21
N LEU A 45 3.30 4.04 -7.71
CA LEU A 45 3.94 4.21 -6.41
C LEU A 45 4.79 5.48 -6.36
N LYS A 46 5.62 5.73 -7.38
CA LYS A 46 6.41 6.97 -7.45
C LYS A 46 5.55 8.23 -7.48
N THR A 47 4.41 8.19 -8.18
CA THR A 47 3.45 9.30 -8.16
C THR A 47 2.90 9.51 -6.75
N ALA A 48 2.44 8.45 -6.09
CA ALA A 48 1.90 8.53 -4.72
C ALA A 48 2.90 9.15 -3.74
N VAL A 49 4.15 8.65 -3.71
CA VAL A 49 5.20 9.20 -2.82
C VAL A 49 5.45 10.70 -3.08
N ARG A 50 5.50 11.13 -4.35
CA ARG A 50 5.67 12.55 -4.68
C ARG A 50 4.45 13.40 -4.31
N THR A 51 3.25 12.84 -4.44
CA THR A 51 2.02 13.52 -4.01
C THR A 51 1.99 13.67 -2.49
N ASP A 52 2.40 12.66 -1.73
CA ASP A 52 2.49 12.71 -0.26
C ASP A 52 3.50 13.76 0.20
N GLU A 53 4.70 13.79 -0.40
CA GLU A 53 5.71 14.83 -0.15
C GLU A 53 5.14 16.25 -0.39
N ARG A 54 4.43 16.44 -1.52
CA ARG A 54 3.80 17.72 -1.85
C ARG A 54 2.72 18.11 -0.83
N VAL A 55 1.84 17.17 -0.46
CA VAL A 55 0.75 17.43 0.49
C VAL A 55 1.32 17.79 1.86
N ARG A 56 2.35 17.07 2.32
CA ARG A 56 3.07 17.38 3.55
C ARG A 56 3.68 18.79 3.53
N LEU A 57 4.43 19.12 2.48
CA LEU A 57 5.02 20.46 2.32
C LEU A 57 3.94 21.54 2.33
N MET A 58 2.84 21.34 1.60
CA MET A 58 1.73 22.29 1.58
C MET A 58 1.11 22.47 2.98
N ASN A 59 0.97 21.40 3.76
CA ASN A 59 0.49 21.50 5.15
C ASN A 59 1.46 22.31 6.02
N GLU A 60 2.78 22.08 5.90
CA GLU A 60 3.80 22.85 6.64
C GLU A 60 3.76 24.35 6.27
N ILE A 61 3.56 24.68 4.98
CA ILE A 61 3.39 26.08 4.53
C ILE A 61 2.13 26.71 5.13
N VAL A 62 1.01 26.00 5.14
CA VAL A 62 -0.27 26.51 5.67
C VAL A 62 -0.18 26.72 7.18
N SER A 63 0.40 25.78 7.92
CA SER A 63 0.63 25.92 9.36
C SER A 63 1.58 27.08 9.70
N GLY A 64 2.59 27.33 8.84
CA GLY A 64 3.58 28.40 9.03
C GLY A 64 3.25 29.74 8.37
N ILE A 65 2.02 29.93 7.85
CA ILE A 65 1.72 31.04 6.93
C ILE A 65 1.97 32.43 7.53
N GLN A 66 1.72 32.62 8.83
CA GLN A 66 1.92 33.90 9.52
C GLN A 66 3.40 34.31 9.53
N VAL A 67 4.31 33.36 9.82
CA VAL A 67 5.76 33.60 9.82
C VAL A 67 6.24 33.90 8.41
N ILE A 68 5.80 33.12 7.41
CA ILE A 68 6.16 33.32 6.00
C ILE A 68 5.77 34.73 5.53
N LYS A 69 4.56 35.20 5.90
CA LYS A 69 4.06 36.54 5.61
C LYS A 69 4.87 37.64 6.32
N MET A 70 5.17 37.44 7.61
CA MET A 70 5.98 38.38 8.40
C MET A 70 7.37 38.62 7.79
N TYR A 71 8.00 37.57 7.25
CA TYR A 71 9.31 37.65 6.61
C TYR A 71 9.25 37.86 5.08
N THR A 72 8.06 38.04 4.49
CA THR A 72 7.86 38.20 3.03
C THR A 72 8.45 37.07 2.16
N TRP A 73 8.55 35.86 2.71
CA TRP A 73 9.14 34.69 2.04
C TRP A 73 8.19 33.95 1.07
N GLU A 74 7.12 34.60 0.64
CA GLU A 74 6.11 33.98 -0.23
C GLU A 74 6.69 33.45 -1.55
N LYS A 75 7.56 34.24 -2.18
CA LYS A 75 8.15 33.88 -3.49
C LYS A 75 9.07 32.65 -3.42
N PRO A 76 10.01 32.55 -2.45
CA PRO A 76 10.76 31.32 -2.22
C PRO A 76 9.88 30.08 -1.98
N PHE A 77 8.85 30.18 -1.13
CA PHE A 77 7.96 29.05 -0.85
C PHE A 77 7.07 28.68 -2.05
N GLU A 78 6.66 29.65 -2.85
CA GLU A 78 5.98 29.43 -4.13
C GLU A 78 6.87 28.60 -5.08
N GLN A 79 8.14 28.98 -5.22
CA GLN A 79 9.09 28.25 -6.06
C GLN A 79 9.32 26.82 -5.56
N LEU A 80 9.40 26.62 -4.25
CA LEU A 80 9.54 25.30 -3.63
C LEU A 80 8.32 24.40 -3.91
N ALA A 81 7.11 24.95 -3.78
CA ALA A 81 5.87 24.24 -4.11
C ALA A 81 5.79 23.89 -5.61
N GLN A 82 6.17 24.83 -6.49
CA GLN A 82 6.23 24.59 -7.93
C GLN A 82 7.26 23.52 -8.30
N TYR A 83 8.44 23.53 -7.66
CA TYR A 83 9.47 22.52 -7.88
C TYR A 83 8.94 21.12 -7.56
N THR A 84 8.33 20.95 -6.38
CA THR A 84 7.72 19.69 -5.95
C THR A 84 6.62 19.24 -6.91
N ARG A 85 5.79 20.18 -7.38
CA ARG A 85 4.75 19.91 -8.39
C ARG A 85 5.32 19.47 -9.73
N ARG A 86 6.44 20.03 -10.19
CA ARG A 86 7.12 19.59 -11.43
C ARG A 86 7.62 18.16 -11.32
N LEU A 87 8.17 17.77 -10.16
CA LEU A 87 8.62 16.40 -9.90
C LEU A 87 7.44 15.41 -9.92
N GLU A 88 6.32 15.78 -9.30
CA GLU A 88 5.08 15.00 -9.32
C GLU A 88 4.55 14.84 -10.76
N ILE A 89 4.42 15.93 -11.52
CA ILE A 89 3.94 15.93 -12.91
C ILE A 89 4.82 15.05 -13.80
N LYS A 90 6.14 15.03 -13.57
CA LYS A 90 7.07 14.14 -14.32
C LYS A 90 6.69 12.67 -14.13
N GLN A 91 6.35 12.24 -12.91
CA GLN A 91 5.93 10.86 -12.65
C GLN A 91 4.53 10.59 -13.19
N ILE A 92 3.60 11.53 -13.07
CA ILE A 92 2.26 11.43 -13.66
C ILE A 92 2.35 11.26 -15.17
N ARG A 93 3.19 12.04 -15.86
CA ARG A 93 3.39 11.93 -17.31
C ARG A 93 3.96 10.56 -17.69
N ALA A 94 4.94 10.07 -16.93
CA ALA A 94 5.50 8.74 -17.17
C ALA A 94 4.44 7.63 -16.96
N ALA A 95 3.63 7.72 -15.90
CA ALA A 95 2.53 6.79 -15.65
C ALA A 95 1.48 6.83 -16.77
N SER A 96 1.09 8.02 -17.21
CA SER A 96 0.16 8.23 -18.33
C SER A 96 0.72 7.68 -19.64
N MET A 97 2.02 7.84 -19.92
CA MET A 97 2.65 7.26 -21.10
C MET A 97 2.60 5.73 -21.09
N VAL A 98 2.87 5.10 -19.95
CA VAL A 98 2.75 3.64 -19.82
C VAL A 98 1.30 3.19 -20.00
N ARG A 99 0.33 3.92 -19.46
CA ARG A 99 -1.10 3.66 -19.68
C ARG A 99 -1.48 3.78 -21.16
N ALA A 100 -1.00 4.81 -21.86
CA ALA A 100 -1.24 5.00 -23.28
C ALA A 100 -0.68 3.83 -24.10
N ILE A 101 0.57 3.42 -23.84
CA ILE A 101 1.19 2.25 -24.49
C ILE A 101 0.34 1.00 -24.25
N ASN A 102 -0.11 0.77 -23.01
CA ASN A 102 -0.92 -0.41 -22.70
C ASN A 102 -2.27 -0.40 -23.44
N ALA A 103 -2.93 0.76 -23.52
CA ALA A 103 -4.17 0.93 -24.26
C ALA A 103 -3.98 0.69 -25.77
N SER A 104 -2.93 1.26 -26.36
CA SER A 104 -2.58 1.05 -27.77
C SER A 104 -2.30 -0.42 -28.08
N VAL A 105 -1.45 -1.07 -27.29
CA VAL A 105 -1.15 -2.50 -27.42
C VAL A 105 -2.43 -3.34 -27.35
N SER A 106 -3.29 -3.04 -26.39
CA SER A 106 -4.57 -3.75 -26.18
C SER A 106 -5.56 -3.61 -27.35
N MET A 107 -5.46 -2.52 -28.12
CA MET A 107 -6.28 -2.25 -29.30
C MET A 107 -5.86 -3.13 -30.49
N PHE A 108 -4.56 -3.34 -30.69
CA PHE A 108 -4.02 -4.12 -31.80
C PHE A 108 -3.90 -5.61 -31.50
N LEU A 109 -3.76 -6.00 -30.24
CA LEU A 109 -3.47 -7.39 -29.84
C LEU A 109 -4.48 -8.40 -30.40
N ASN A 110 -5.78 -8.09 -30.33
CA ASN A 110 -6.81 -9.00 -30.85
C ASN A 110 -6.75 -9.15 -32.38
N ARG A 111 -6.43 -8.07 -33.09
CA ARG A 111 -6.32 -8.07 -34.56
C ARG A 111 -5.13 -8.91 -35.02
N ILE A 112 -4.01 -8.83 -34.30
CA ILE A 112 -2.81 -9.62 -34.59
C ILE A 112 -3.05 -11.10 -34.27
N ALA A 113 -3.69 -11.41 -33.14
CA ALA A 113 -4.06 -12.78 -32.79
C ALA A 113 -4.96 -13.41 -33.86
N LEU A 114 -5.99 -12.67 -34.30
CA LEU A 114 -6.88 -13.11 -35.37
C LEU A 114 -6.13 -13.31 -36.69
N TYR A 115 -5.22 -12.40 -37.05
CA TYR A 115 -4.38 -12.53 -38.24
C TYR A 115 -3.57 -13.84 -38.23
N PHE A 116 -2.91 -14.17 -37.12
CA PHE A 116 -2.16 -15.43 -37.01
C PHE A 116 -3.07 -16.67 -37.11
N ALA A 117 -4.26 -16.62 -36.52
CA ALA A 117 -5.22 -17.73 -36.60
C ALA A 117 -5.75 -17.97 -38.01
N VAL A 118 -6.12 -16.89 -38.71
CA VAL A 118 -6.59 -16.96 -40.10
C VAL A 118 -5.47 -17.39 -41.03
N LEU A 119 -4.26 -16.85 -40.85
CA LEU A 119 -3.07 -17.23 -41.63
C LEU A 119 -2.73 -18.71 -41.44
N ALA A 120 -2.75 -19.22 -40.22
CA ALA A 120 -2.52 -20.65 -39.95
C ALA A 120 -3.59 -21.52 -40.64
N TYR A 121 -4.85 -21.09 -40.60
CA TYR A 121 -5.96 -21.81 -41.20
C TYR A 121 -5.88 -21.89 -42.73
N THR A 122 -5.51 -20.79 -43.40
CA THR A 122 -5.35 -20.75 -44.86
C THR A 122 -4.09 -21.50 -45.32
N LEU A 123 -2.98 -21.39 -44.60
CA LEU A 123 -1.76 -22.17 -44.88
C LEU A 123 -1.97 -23.67 -44.70
N GLY A 124 -2.90 -24.09 -43.83
CA GLY A 124 -3.35 -25.46 -43.70
C GLY A 124 -4.19 -25.99 -44.88
N GLY A 125 -4.36 -25.20 -45.95
CA GLY A 125 -5.10 -25.59 -47.15
C GLY A 125 -6.62 -25.50 -47.04
N ASN A 126 -7.14 -24.95 -45.94
CA ASN A 126 -8.59 -24.86 -45.72
C ASN A 126 -9.18 -23.63 -46.42
N VAL A 127 -10.42 -23.78 -46.90
CA VAL A 127 -11.18 -22.67 -47.49
C VAL A 127 -11.79 -21.83 -46.37
N LEU A 128 -11.43 -20.54 -46.33
CA LEU A 128 -11.91 -19.62 -45.32
C LEU A 128 -13.35 -19.19 -45.63
N GLN A 129 -14.30 -19.61 -44.77
CA GLN A 129 -15.67 -19.10 -44.81
C GLN A 129 -15.85 -17.94 -43.83
N ALA A 130 -16.70 -16.97 -44.19
CA ALA A 130 -16.89 -15.75 -43.42
C ALA A 130 -17.33 -16.00 -41.97
N TYR A 131 -18.19 -17.00 -41.74
CA TYR A 131 -18.70 -17.28 -40.40
C TYR A 131 -17.59 -17.70 -39.41
N TYR A 132 -16.56 -18.42 -39.87
CA TYR A 132 -15.41 -18.80 -39.04
C TYR A 132 -14.69 -17.56 -38.50
N VAL A 133 -14.47 -16.57 -39.37
CA VAL A 133 -13.79 -15.32 -38.99
C VAL A 133 -14.61 -14.54 -37.95
N PHE A 134 -15.92 -14.42 -38.14
CA PHE A 134 -16.79 -13.70 -37.20
C PHE A 134 -16.87 -14.40 -35.83
N VAL A 135 -17.04 -15.72 -35.81
CA VAL A 135 -17.15 -16.49 -34.56
C VAL A 135 -15.82 -16.47 -33.80
N VAL A 136 -14.69 -16.67 -34.47
CA VAL A 136 -13.36 -16.65 -33.81
C VAL A 136 -12.96 -15.26 -33.35
N THR A 137 -13.30 -14.21 -34.10
CA THR A 137 -13.13 -12.83 -33.62
C THR A 137 -13.89 -12.59 -32.31
N SER A 138 -15.11 -13.14 -32.20
CA SER A 138 -15.93 -13.04 -30.99
C SER A 138 -15.32 -13.82 -29.83
N PHE A 139 -14.90 -15.07 -30.06
CA PHE A 139 -14.22 -15.88 -29.06
C PHE A 139 -12.90 -15.27 -28.58
N TYR A 140 -12.11 -14.68 -29.48
CA TYR A 140 -10.86 -14.02 -29.10
C TYR A 140 -11.09 -12.73 -28.31
N ASN A 141 -12.13 -11.96 -28.62
CA ASN A 141 -12.53 -10.82 -27.78
C ASN A 141 -12.86 -11.25 -26.34
N VAL A 142 -13.56 -12.39 -26.19
CA VAL A 142 -13.89 -12.97 -24.88
C VAL A 142 -12.65 -13.51 -24.18
N LEU A 143 -11.76 -14.23 -24.88
CA LEU A 143 -10.51 -14.77 -24.33
C LEU A 143 -9.50 -13.70 -23.92
N LYS A 144 -9.48 -12.56 -24.63
CA LYS A 144 -8.58 -11.44 -24.34
C LYS A 144 -8.73 -10.94 -22.91
N GLN A 145 -9.96 -10.83 -22.41
CA GLN A 145 -10.23 -10.26 -21.09
C GLN A 145 -9.51 -11.00 -19.94
N PRO A 146 -9.73 -12.32 -19.76
CA PRO A 146 -9.07 -13.06 -18.70
C PRO A 146 -7.55 -13.20 -18.90
N LEU A 147 -7.07 -13.41 -20.13
CA LEU A 147 -5.65 -13.64 -20.41
C LEU A 147 -4.79 -12.38 -20.27
N VAL A 148 -5.29 -11.25 -20.76
CA VAL A 148 -4.49 -10.02 -20.91
C VAL A 148 -4.66 -9.07 -19.73
N PHE A 149 -5.84 -9.03 -19.12
CA PHE A 149 -6.14 -8.08 -18.04
C PHE A 149 -6.28 -8.75 -16.68
N HIS A 150 -7.21 -9.70 -16.53
CA HIS A 150 -7.58 -10.19 -15.20
C HIS A 150 -6.49 -11.04 -14.55
N ILE A 151 -5.80 -11.92 -15.29
CA ILE A 151 -4.72 -12.74 -14.71
C ILE A 151 -3.55 -11.88 -14.21
N PRO A 152 -2.94 -10.99 -15.03
CA PRO A 152 -1.85 -10.14 -14.54
C PRO A 152 -2.26 -9.24 -13.37
N GLN A 153 -3.49 -8.73 -13.38
CA GLN A 153 -4.04 -7.95 -12.28
C GLN A 153 -4.20 -8.79 -11.02
N ALA A 154 -4.79 -9.99 -11.12
CA ALA A 154 -5.00 -10.89 -9.99
C ALA A 154 -3.67 -11.31 -9.33
N ILE A 155 -2.64 -11.62 -10.13
CA ILE A 155 -1.29 -11.93 -9.63
C ILE A 155 -0.72 -10.75 -8.85
N SER A 156 -0.87 -9.53 -9.38
CA SER A 156 -0.38 -8.32 -8.73
C SER A 156 -1.14 -8.03 -7.42
N SER A 157 -2.47 -8.14 -7.44
CA SER A 157 -3.32 -7.93 -6.26
C SER A 157 -3.07 -8.99 -5.18
N LEU A 158 -2.85 -10.25 -5.55
CA LEU A 158 -2.52 -11.30 -4.58
C LEU A 158 -1.17 -11.04 -3.90
N ALA A 159 -0.17 -10.57 -4.65
CA ALA A 159 1.11 -10.18 -4.09
C ALA A 159 0.98 -8.98 -3.13
N GLU A 160 0.21 -7.95 -3.51
CA GLU A 160 -0.07 -6.81 -2.64
C GLU A 160 -0.84 -7.24 -1.37
N ALA A 161 -1.85 -8.10 -1.51
CA ALA A 161 -2.64 -8.63 -0.40
C ALA A 161 -1.77 -9.43 0.56
N SER A 162 -0.88 -10.30 0.07
CA SER A 162 0.02 -11.10 0.91
C SER A 162 0.93 -10.22 1.78
N VAL A 163 1.53 -9.17 1.21
CA VAL A 163 2.35 -8.22 1.97
C VAL A 163 1.52 -7.42 2.98
N SER A 164 0.29 -7.06 2.61
CA SER A 164 -0.61 -6.29 3.48
C SER A 164 -1.08 -7.12 4.67
N VAL A 165 -1.47 -8.38 4.43
CA VAL A 165 -1.81 -9.34 5.49
C VAL A 165 -0.62 -9.51 6.43
N LYS A 166 0.60 -9.69 5.91
CA LYS A 166 1.80 -9.79 6.75
C LYS A 166 1.96 -8.57 7.68
N ARG A 167 1.81 -7.35 7.17
CA ARG A 167 1.91 -6.13 8.00
C ARG A 167 0.84 -6.05 9.08
N ILE A 168 -0.39 -6.43 8.76
CA ILE A 168 -1.50 -6.47 9.73
C ILE A 168 -1.20 -7.52 10.80
N THR A 169 -0.73 -8.70 10.40
CA THR A 169 -0.30 -9.75 11.34
C THR A 169 0.85 -9.26 12.22
N ASP A 170 1.87 -8.64 11.65
CA ASP A 170 3.01 -8.09 12.42
C ASP A 170 2.52 -7.06 13.45
N PHE A 171 1.54 -6.20 13.10
CA PHE A 171 0.95 -5.23 14.01
C PHE A 171 0.08 -5.87 15.11
N LEU A 172 -0.78 -6.82 14.75
CA LEU A 172 -1.68 -7.50 15.70
C LEU A 172 -0.93 -8.43 16.68
N LEU A 173 0.31 -8.82 16.34
CA LEU A 173 1.18 -9.62 17.20
C LEU A 173 2.17 -8.78 18.00
N VAL A 174 2.09 -7.44 17.92
CA VAL A 174 2.87 -6.57 18.82
C VAL A 174 2.42 -6.82 20.26
N GLU A 175 3.39 -6.84 21.18
CA GLU A 175 3.11 -6.99 22.61
C GLU A 175 2.15 -5.90 23.09
N GLU A 176 1.04 -6.32 23.70
CA GLU A 176 0.09 -5.41 24.32
C GLU A 176 0.59 -5.00 25.71
N THR A 177 0.37 -3.74 26.08
CA THR A 177 0.61 -3.30 27.46
C THR A 177 -0.43 -3.95 28.37
N GLU A 178 0.02 -4.74 29.35
CA GLU A 178 -0.88 -5.33 30.35
C GLU A 178 -1.54 -4.24 31.20
N VAL A 179 -2.77 -3.85 30.84
CA VAL A 179 -3.60 -3.01 31.70
C VAL A 179 -4.18 -3.91 32.78
N VAL A 180 -3.47 -4.03 33.92
CA VAL A 180 -3.99 -4.74 35.08
C VAL A 180 -5.40 -4.20 35.39
N PRO A 181 -6.47 -5.01 35.32
CA PRO A 181 -7.81 -4.53 35.55
C PRO A 181 -7.86 -3.85 36.91
N LYS A 182 -8.47 -2.67 36.99
CA LYS A 182 -8.73 -2.00 38.26
C LYS A 182 -9.70 -2.88 39.05
N THR A 183 -9.19 -3.85 39.81
CA THR A 183 -9.93 -4.49 40.89
C THR A 183 -10.12 -3.42 41.95
N VAL A 184 -11.19 -2.66 41.83
CA VAL A 184 -11.64 -1.75 42.88
C VAL A 184 -12.18 -2.64 43.99
N ASN A 185 -11.29 -3.12 44.86
CA ASN A 185 -11.71 -3.64 46.15
C ASN A 185 -12.27 -2.45 46.92
N HIS A 186 -13.60 -2.41 47.08
CA HIS A 186 -14.30 -1.34 47.79
C HIS A 186 -13.95 -1.27 49.30
N ASP A 187 -13.11 -2.19 49.81
CA ASP A 187 -12.66 -2.26 51.21
C ASP A 187 -11.28 -1.64 51.50
N VAL A 188 -10.63 -0.97 50.53
CA VAL A 188 -9.32 -0.35 50.76
C VAL A 188 -9.46 0.95 51.57
N LYS A 189 -9.18 0.89 52.87
CA LYS A 189 -9.18 2.04 53.81
C LYS A 189 -8.17 3.15 53.47
N THR A 190 -7.23 2.93 52.54
CA THR A 190 -6.17 3.89 52.18
C THR A 190 -6.15 4.14 50.67
N VAL A 191 -6.79 5.23 50.25
CA VAL A 191 -6.67 5.76 48.88
C VAL A 191 -5.40 6.62 48.82
N GLY A 192 -4.42 6.24 48.00
CA GLY A 192 -3.15 6.95 47.85
C GLY A 192 -2.27 6.36 46.75
N ILE A 193 -1.22 7.07 46.36
CA ILE A 193 -0.21 6.63 45.37
C ILE A 193 1.05 6.28 46.14
N PHE A 194 1.60 5.08 45.93
CA PHE A 194 2.82 4.63 46.57
C PHE A 194 3.75 4.00 45.53
N PHE A 195 4.97 4.49 45.46
CA PHE A 195 6.09 3.94 44.71
C PHE A 195 7.21 3.58 45.69
N HIS A 196 7.73 2.37 45.59
CA HIS A 196 8.85 1.89 46.38
C HIS A 196 9.92 1.32 45.44
N ILE A 197 11.03 2.03 45.29
CA ILE A 197 12.17 1.66 44.43
C ILE A 197 11.69 1.29 43.02
N VAL A 198 10.90 2.19 42.41
CA VAL A 198 10.33 1.98 41.08
C VAL A 198 11.30 2.47 40.01
N SER A 199 11.64 1.57 39.10
CA SER A 199 12.50 1.85 37.94
C SER A 199 11.76 1.54 36.64
N VAL A 200 11.87 2.45 35.66
CA VAL A 200 11.04 2.46 34.46
C VAL A 200 11.85 2.82 33.22
N ARG A 201 11.58 2.09 32.13
CA ARG A 201 12.17 2.28 30.79
C ARG A 201 11.08 2.37 29.73
N TRP A 202 11.32 3.15 28.68
CA TRP A 202 10.41 3.26 27.52
C TRP A 202 10.50 2.08 26.58
N ASN A 203 11.72 1.55 26.41
CA ASN A 203 12.00 0.39 25.57
C ASN A 203 12.65 -0.69 26.43
N LEU A 204 12.35 -1.97 26.18
CA LEU A 204 12.94 -3.10 26.91
C LEU A 204 14.48 -3.05 26.94
N THR A 205 15.09 -2.56 25.85
CA THR A 205 16.55 -2.42 25.67
C THR A 205 17.09 -1.01 25.90
N GLY A 206 16.25 -0.06 26.33
CA GLY A 206 16.64 1.33 26.56
C GLY A 206 17.22 1.59 27.94
N GLU A 207 17.77 2.78 28.13
CA GLU A 207 18.16 3.28 29.45
C GLU A 207 16.93 3.53 30.35
N GLU A 208 17.13 3.42 31.65
CA GLU A 208 16.11 3.72 32.65
C GLU A 208 15.92 5.23 32.73
N VAL A 209 14.68 5.69 32.49
CA VAL A 209 14.33 7.13 32.56
C VAL A 209 14.01 7.56 33.98
N LEU A 210 13.48 6.63 34.77
CA LEU A 210 13.33 6.77 36.22
C LEU A 210 14.03 5.58 36.87
N SER A 211 14.87 5.85 37.87
CA SER A 211 15.62 4.84 38.61
C SER A 211 15.36 5.00 40.11
N ASP A 212 14.97 3.89 40.73
CA ASP A 212 14.83 3.70 42.19
C ASP A 212 13.98 4.78 42.87
N VAL A 213 12.87 5.18 42.23
CA VAL A 213 12.01 6.25 42.72
C VAL A 213 11.14 5.77 43.89
N ASN A 214 11.25 6.47 45.01
CA ASN A 214 10.39 6.31 46.19
C ASN A 214 9.48 7.54 46.33
N PHE A 215 8.16 7.32 46.37
CA PHE A 215 7.18 8.39 46.42
C PHE A 215 5.90 7.92 47.11
N SER A 216 5.29 8.75 47.94
CA SER A 216 4.05 8.45 48.64
C SER A 216 3.17 9.68 48.67
N ALA A 217 1.91 9.55 48.25
CA ALA A 217 0.91 10.59 48.28
C ALA A 217 -0.39 10.07 48.91
N LYS A 218 -0.92 10.77 49.91
CA LYS A 218 -2.17 10.38 50.60
C LYS A 218 -3.39 11.05 49.98
N LYS A 219 -4.58 10.54 50.30
CA LYS A 219 -5.85 11.18 49.94
C LYS A 219 -5.89 12.62 50.48
N ASN A 220 -6.37 13.55 49.66
CA ASN A 220 -6.51 14.99 49.96
C ASN A 220 -5.19 15.74 50.18
N GLU A 221 -4.10 15.27 49.60
CA GLU A 221 -2.80 15.96 49.63
C GLU A 221 -2.56 16.73 48.32
N LEU A 222 -2.12 17.98 48.43
CA LEU A 222 -1.68 18.79 47.28
C LEU A 222 -0.16 18.73 47.16
N ILE A 223 0.33 17.98 46.17
CA ILE A 223 1.76 17.79 45.94
C ILE A 223 2.17 18.50 44.65
N ALA A 224 3.27 19.25 44.71
CA ALA A 224 3.90 19.87 43.54
C ALA A 224 5.19 19.12 43.17
N ILE A 225 5.31 18.70 41.92
CA ILE A 225 6.53 18.08 41.37
C ILE A 225 7.24 19.12 40.50
N VAL A 226 8.46 19.49 40.89
CA VAL A 226 9.28 20.50 40.20
C VAL A 226 10.64 19.92 39.78
N GLY A 227 11.20 20.40 38.67
CA GLY A 227 12.51 19.96 38.18
C GLY A 227 12.81 20.48 36.76
N PRO A 228 14.07 20.36 36.30
CA PRO A 228 14.50 20.87 35.00
C PRO A 228 13.81 20.18 33.81
N VAL A 229 13.83 20.81 32.63
CA VAL A 229 13.26 20.20 31.40
C VAL A 229 13.94 18.86 31.12
N GLY A 230 13.16 17.82 30.81
CA GLY A 230 13.67 16.47 30.58
C GLY A 230 13.89 15.59 31.82
N SER A 231 13.61 16.10 33.04
CA SER A 231 13.84 15.36 34.30
C SER A 231 12.86 14.20 34.59
N GLY A 232 12.10 13.71 33.61
CA GLY A 232 11.17 12.57 33.81
C GLY A 232 9.83 12.89 34.49
N LYS A 233 9.46 14.17 34.68
CA LYS A 233 8.17 14.56 35.33
C LYS A 233 6.94 13.96 34.62
N SER A 234 6.86 14.11 33.30
CA SER A 234 5.75 13.54 32.50
C SER A 234 5.74 12.01 32.54
N THR A 235 6.93 11.40 32.52
CA THR A 235 7.10 9.94 32.66
C THR A 235 6.55 9.44 33.99
N LEU A 236 6.81 10.16 35.10
CA LEU A 236 6.27 9.83 36.42
C LEU A 236 4.73 9.84 36.41
N PHE A 237 4.09 10.81 35.74
CA PHE A 237 2.63 10.81 35.58
C PHE A 237 2.12 9.62 34.77
N GLN A 238 2.82 9.21 33.71
CA GLN A 238 2.44 8.04 32.91
C GLN A 238 2.56 6.72 33.69
N VAL A 239 3.52 6.63 34.62
CA VAL A 239 3.64 5.51 35.56
C VAL A 239 2.46 5.50 36.54
N ILE A 240 2.06 6.65 37.08
CA ILE A 240 0.86 6.78 37.94
C ILE A 240 -0.40 6.32 37.20
N LEU A 241 -0.52 6.68 35.92
CA LEU A 241 -1.64 6.31 35.05
C LEU A 241 -1.58 4.85 34.57
N LYS A 242 -0.48 4.13 34.86
CA LYS A 242 -0.19 2.77 34.37
C LYS A 242 -0.09 2.66 32.85
N GLU A 243 0.26 3.75 32.17
CA GLU A 243 0.52 3.74 30.72
C GLU A 243 1.94 3.26 30.39
N LEU A 244 2.85 3.34 31.37
CA LEU A 244 4.24 2.90 31.22
C LEU A 244 4.51 1.73 32.17
N PRO A 245 4.93 0.55 31.66
CA PRO A 245 5.15 -0.63 32.49
C PRO A 245 6.38 -0.45 33.39
N ILE A 246 6.25 -0.89 34.65
CA ILE A 246 7.33 -0.85 35.63
C ILE A 246 8.30 -2.00 35.32
N THR A 247 9.61 -1.73 35.36
CA THR A 247 10.64 -2.76 35.13
C THR A 247 11.06 -3.44 36.43
N LYS A 248 11.17 -2.66 37.51
CA LYS A 248 11.52 -3.12 38.86
C LYS A 248 10.77 -2.28 39.89
N GLY A 249 10.37 -2.89 41.00
CA GLY A 249 9.67 -2.22 42.12
C GLY A 249 8.23 -2.66 42.27
#